data_AF-A0A2V8QW14-F1
#
_entry.id   AF-A0A2V8QW14-F1
#
_cell.length_a   1.000
_cell.length_b   1.000
_cell.length_c   1.000
_cell.angle_alpha   90.00
_cell.angle_beta   90.00
_cell.angle_gamma   90.00
#
_symmetry.space_group_name_H-M   'P 1'
#
loop_
_entity.id
_entity.type
_entity.pdbx_description
1 polymer ?
#
loop_
_entity_poly.entity_id
_entity_poly.type
_entity_poly.pdbx_seq_one_letter_code
_entity_poly.pdbx_strand_id
1 'polypeptide(L)'
;MPPAKQRELDLTEFPPGTVTEYTTLVCLACIFDIFTKQLNIAPRTAFSEIKRHTPTIAELTSRGALRPYFDSEAKHPHCPYCGSAKRWLARFDTYCIEGGKTTDAARRALLRKLPKAEDQFVVTEKKSDSGAVFFEWLDTLGRSLDLNDETWLIDASRMYLERREPRTNWDEVFDELRAVRRSSRLSEGWERDGARLFLAPSLFSEALLIQYLVSRSHAHGGLTLEGRLTLMELVRRLRYSGYLEQLGITENDPGEVFEKLVNHLAATHDWSGAQEQIRTA
;
A
#
# COMPACT_ATOMS: atom_id res chain seq x y z
N MET A 1 9.03 13.43 14.49
CA MET A 1 8.28 13.69 13.23
C MET A 1 9.30 13.89 12.11
N PRO A 2 9.29 13.07 11.04
CA PRO A 2 10.01 13.43 9.84
C PRO A 2 9.44 14.76 9.32
N PRO A 3 10.28 15.67 8.80
CA PRO A 3 9.82 16.97 8.31
C PRO A 3 8.74 16.75 7.26
N ALA A 4 7.62 17.48 7.39
CA ALA A 4 6.54 17.43 6.42
C ALA A 4 7.15 17.70 5.04
N LYS A 5 7.18 16.65 4.20
CA LYS A 5 7.56 16.76 2.79
C LYS A 5 6.71 17.90 2.24
N GLN A 6 7.33 18.92 1.67
CA GLN A 6 6.58 20.07 1.13
C GLN A 6 5.74 19.53 -0.05
N ARG A 7 4.48 19.21 0.24
CA ARG A 7 3.56 18.59 -0.72
C ARG A 7 2.91 19.71 -1.54
N GLU A 8 2.90 19.50 -2.84
CA GLU A 8 2.18 20.38 -3.76
C GLU A 8 0.65 20.17 -3.70
N LEU A 9 0.22 18.97 -3.29
CA LEU A 9 -1.19 18.62 -3.09
C LEU A 9 -1.56 18.59 -1.61
N ASP A 10 -2.71 19.18 -1.28
CA ASP A 10 -3.36 19.01 0.01
C ASP A 10 -4.12 17.69 0.04
N LEU A 11 -3.67 16.76 0.90
CA LEU A 11 -4.22 15.42 1.06
C LEU A 11 -4.83 15.21 2.45
N THR A 12 -5.02 16.29 3.22
CA THR A 12 -5.48 16.22 4.62
C THR A 12 -6.89 15.67 4.78
N GLU A 13 -7.74 15.79 3.76
CA GLU A 13 -9.10 15.24 3.76
C GLU A 13 -9.16 13.72 3.52
N PHE A 14 -8.03 13.09 3.16
CA PHE A 14 -8.00 11.64 2.92
C PHE A 14 -7.70 10.87 4.22
N PRO A 15 -8.41 9.76 4.48
CA PRO A 15 -8.09 8.85 5.56
C PRO A 15 -6.62 8.37 5.52
N PRO A 16 -5.93 8.26 6.67
CA PRO A 16 -4.62 7.63 6.75
C PRO A 16 -4.61 6.24 6.09
N GLY A 17 -3.54 5.92 5.38
CA GLY A 17 -3.37 4.63 4.70
C GLY A 17 -4.17 4.43 3.41
N THR A 18 -5.02 5.39 2.99
CA THR A 18 -5.75 5.34 1.70
C THR A 18 -5.02 6.04 0.55
N VAL A 19 -3.93 6.74 0.88
CA VAL A 19 -3.07 7.41 -0.09
C VAL A 19 -1.67 6.85 0.01
N THR A 20 -1.15 6.41 -1.12
CA THR A 20 0.24 5.95 -1.25
C THR A 20 1.02 6.95 -2.11
N GLU A 21 2.17 7.38 -1.59
CA GLU A 21 3.05 8.34 -2.26
C GLU A 21 4.35 7.65 -2.69
N TYR A 22 4.75 7.85 -3.93
CA TYR A 22 6.09 7.46 -4.39
C TYR A 22 6.61 8.45 -5.41
N THR A 23 7.94 8.49 -5.51
CA THR A 23 8.67 9.37 -6.41
C THR A 23 9.48 8.52 -7.37
N THR A 24 9.27 8.71 -8.67
CA THR A 24 10.00 8.03 -9.74
C THR A 24 10.78 9.05 -10.54
N LEU A 25 12.02 8.70 -10.90
CA LEU A 25 12.85 9.52 -11.78
C LEU A 25 12.88 8.93 -13.17
N VAL A 26 12.93 9.78 -14.19
CA VAL A 26 13.14 9.36 -15.58
C VAL A 26 14.38 10.04 -16.15
N CYS A 27 15.19 9.30 -16.89
CA CYS A 27 16.32 9.88 -17.61
C CYS A 27 15.93 10.33 -19.02
N LEU A 28 15.83 11.66 -19.22
CA LEU A 28 15.51 12.26 -20.51
C LEU A 28 16.59 11.99 -21.57
N ALA A 29 17.86 11.84 -21.16
CA ALA A 29 18.94 11.47 -22.08
C ALA A 29 18.76 10.04 -22.61
N CYS A 30 18.37 9.08 -21.74
CA CYS A 30 18.06 7.73 -22.18
C CYS A 30 16.86 7.70 -23.13
N ILE A 31 15.80 8.45 -22.82
CA ILE A 31 14.62 8.54 -23.70
C ILE A 31 15.04 9.11 -25.05
N PHE A 32 15.76 10.24 -25.04
CA PHE A 32 16.21 10.90 -26.26
C PHE A 32 17.05 9.96 -27.14
N ASP A 33 17.98 9.21 -26.53
CA ASP A 33 18.78 8.20 -27.22
C ASP A 33 17.94 7.07 -27.83
N ILE A 34 16.86 6.63 -27.19
CA ILE A 34 15.94 5.63 -27.76
C ILE A 34 15.32 6.18 -29.05
N PHE A 35 14.77 7.39 -29.01
CA PHE A 35 14.15 8.00 -30.19
C PHE A 35 15.16 8.26 -31.31
N THR A 36 16.32 8.84 -30.99
CA THR A 36 17.27 9.27 -32.03
C THR A 36 18.17 8.16 -32.54
N LYS A 37 18.63 7.24 -31.69
CA LYS A 37 19.60 6.19 -32.07
C LYS A 37 18.93 4.87 -32.43
N GLN A 38 17.88 4.47 -31.71
CA GLN A 38 17.23 3.17 -31.95
C GLN A 38 16.12 3.29 -32.98
N LEU A 39 15.29 4.34 -32.89
CA LEU A 39 14.17 4.57 -33.80
C LEU A 39 14.52 5.49 -34.99
N ASN A 40 15.75 6.02 -35.02
CA ASN A 40 16.25 6.91 -36.07
C ASN A 40 15.35 8.13 -36.34
N ILE A 41 14.72 8.67 -35.30
CA ILE A 41 13.85 9.84 -35.36
C ILE A 41 14.69 11.11 -35.23
N ALA A 42 14.39 12.12 -36.05
CA ALA A 42 15.11 13.40 -35.99
C ALA A 42 14.97 14.07 -34.60
N PRO A 43 16.04 14.69 -34.06
CA PRO A 43 16.05 15.33 -32.74
C PRO A 43 14.84 16.22 -32.40
N ARG A 44 14.39 17.04 -33.35
CA ARG A 44 13.26 17.95 -33.14
C ARG A 44 11.93 17.21 -33.01
N THR A 45 11.76 16.14 -33.78
CA THR A 45 10.59 15.25 -33.70
C THR A 45 10.64 14.46 -32.40
N ALA A 46 11.80 13.89 -32.05
CA ALA A 46 12.00 13.19 -30.78
C ALA A 46 11.63 14.07 -29.58
N PHE A 47 12.07 15.33 -29.54
CA PHE A 47 11.68 16.27 -28.48
C PHE A 47 10.17 16.49 -28.40
N SER A 48 9.50 16.58 -29.55
CA SER A 48 8.05 16.79 -29.61
C SER A 48 7.28 15.56 -29.12
N GLU A 49 7.76 14.35 -29.43
CA GLU A 49 7.20 13.09 -28.92
C GLU A 49 7.41 12.96 -27.41
N ILE A 50 8.62 13.25 -26.92
CA ILE A 50 8.94 13.21 -25.47
C ILE A 50 8.03 14.15 -24.69
N LYS A 51 7.77 15.36 -25.20
CA LYS A 51 6.88 16.32 -24.55
C LYS A 51 5.44 15.84 -24.46
N ARG A 52 4.99 14.98 -25.38
CA ARG A 52 3.63 14.42 -25.40
C ARG A 52 3.51 13.11 -24.61
N HIS A 53 4.64 12.52 -24.22
CA HIS A 53 4.64 11.24 -23.52
C HIS A 53 3.93 11.35 -22.19
N THR A 54 2.97 10.46 -21.98
CA THR A 54 2.26 10.31 -20.72
C THR A 54 2.66 8.95 -20.13
N PRO A 55 3.29 8.92 -18.95
CA PRO A 55 3.69 7.66 -18.34
C PRO A 55 2.47 6.81 -17.99
N THR A 56 2.57 5.52 -18.25
CA THR A 56 1.56 4.52 -17.85
C THR A 56 1.65 4.23 -16.36
N ILE A 57 0.56 3.73 -15.77
CA ILE A 57 0.56 3.31 -14.35
C ILE A 57 1.67 2.28 -14.09
N ALA A 58 1.87 1.31 -14.99
CA ALA A 58 2.89 0.28 -14.82
C ALA A 58 4.32 0.84 -14.79
N GLU A 59 4.63 1.85 -15.62
CA GLU A 59 5.92 2.54 -15.59
C GLU A 59 6.16 3.28 -14.28
N LEU A 60 5.10 3.82 -13.68
CA LEU A 60 5.18 4.56 -12.41
C LEU A 60 5.22 3.64 -11.19
N THR A 61 4.50 2.53 -11.19
CA THR A 61 4.29 1.67 -10.01
C THR A 61 5.16 0.41 -9.95
N SER A 62 5.79 0.01 -11.06
CA SER A 62 6.55 -1.24 -11.16
C SER A 62 7.63 -1.35 -10.07
N ARG A 63 7.72 -2.55 -9.46
CA ARG A 63 8.76 -2.91 -8.47
C ARG A 63 10.17 -2.92 -9.08
N GLY A 64 10.28 -3.28 -10.36
CA GLY A 64 11.54 -3.29 -11.08
C GLY A 64 11.79 -1.97 -11.77
N ALA A 65 12.98 -1.40 -11.61
CA ALA A 65 13.40 -0.23 -12.37
C ALA A 65 13.36 -0.54 -13.87
N LEU A 66 12.35 -0.01 -14.56
CA LEU A 66 12.18 -0.16 -16.00
C LEU A 66 12.96 0.95 -16.69
N ARG A 67 13.96 0.63 -17.52
CA ARG A 67 14.64 1.67 -18.30
C ARG A 67 13.60 2.48 -19.09
N PRO A 68 13.59 3.83 -19.01
CA PRO A 68 14.57 4.73 -18.38
C PRO A 68 14.17 5.30 -17.00
N TYR A 69 13.20 4.69 -16.32
CA TYR A 69 12.73 4.99 -14.98
C TYR A 69 13.52 4.26 -13.89
N PHE A 70 13.71 4.90 -12.74
CA PHE A 70 14.39 4.34 -11.59
C PHE A 70 14.02 5.05 -10.29
N ASP A 71 14.34 4.43 -9.14
CA ASP A 71 14.01 4.94 -7.81
C ASP A 71 15.10 5.86 -7.25
N SER A 72 14.67 6.92 -6.54
CA SER A 72 15.47 7.77 -5.64
C SER A 72 16.72 8.48 -6.18
N GLU A 73 16.73 9.81 -6.05
CA GLU A 73 17.92 10.64 -6.32
C GLU A 73 19.07 10.35 -5.35
N ALA A 74 18.77 9.94 -4.12
CA ALA A 74 19.78 9.72 -3.08
C ALA A 74 20.63 8.49 -3.33
N LYS A 75 20.06 7.46 -3.98
CA LYS A 75 20.77 6.23 -4.34
C LYS A 75 21.59 6.41 -5.63
N HIS A 76 21.17 7.31 -6.50
CA HIS A 76 21.70 7.44 -7.86
C HIS A 76 21.94 8.92 -8.23
N PRO A 77 23.13 9.48 -7.93
CA PRO A 77 23.48 10.85 -8.34
C PRO A 77 23.59 11.02 -9.87
N HIS A 78 23.72 9.91 -10.59
CA HIS A 78 23.73 9.80 -12.05
C HIS A 78 22.70 8.76 -12.50
N CYS A 79 22.26 8.83 -13.75
CA CYS A 79 21.40 7.81 -14.33
C CYS A 79 22.09 6.43 -14.28
N PRO A 80 21.46 5.40 -13.69
CA PRO A 80 22.07 4.07 -13.57
C PRO A 80 22.24 3.36 -14.94
N TYR A 81 21.55 3.82 -15.97
CA TYR A 81 21.57 3.19 -17.30
C TYR A 81 22.57 3.80 -18.27
N CYS A 82 22.73 5.12 -18.26
CA CYS A 82 23.60 5.83 -19.22
C CYS A 82 24.66 6.72 -18.57
N GLY A 83 24.71 6.82 -17.24
CA GLY A 83 25.65 7.68 -16.52
C GLY A 83 25.37 9.19 -16.64
N SER A 84 24.26 9.59 -17.26
CA SER A 84 23.92 11.01 -17.42
C SER A 84 23.77 11.73 -16.09
N ALA A 85 24.23 12.99 -16.06
CA ALA A 85 24.16 13.87 -14.89
C ALA A 85 22.72 14.25 -14.52
N LYS A 86 22.54 14.69 -13.27
CA LYS A 86 21.25 15.06 -12.66
C LYS A 86 20.38 16.00 -13.50
N ARG A 87 20.97 16.93 -14.25
CA ARG A 87 20.23 17.86 -15.14
C ARG A 87 19.35 17.17 -16.19
N TRP A 88 19.62 15.90 -16.50
CA TRP A 88 18.85 15.09 -17.44
C TRP A 88 17.76 14.26 -16.76
N LEU A 89 17.60 14.36 -15.45
CA LEU A 89 16.64 13.59 -14.68
C LEU A 89 15.40 14.44 -14.44
N ALA A 90 14.24 13.92 -14.82
CA ALA A 90 12.95 14.51 -14.48
C ALA A 90 12.28 13.69 -13.39
N ARG A 91 11.61 14.38 -12.46
CA ARG A 91 10.96 13.80 -11.28
C ARG A 91 9.45 13.74 -11.49
N PHE A 92 8.87 12.58 -11.20
CA PHE A 92 7.43 12.37 -11.12
C PHE A 92 7.05 12.02 -9.69
N ASP A 93 6.29 12.90 -9.05
CA ASP A 93 5.62 12.59 -7.78
C ASP A 93 4.25 12.00 -8.08
N THR A 94 4.03 10.76 -7.66
CA THR A 94 2.79 10.03 -7.93
C THR A 94 2.04 9.79 -6.63
N TYR A 95 0.76 10.13 -6.66
CA TYR A 95 -0.18 9.98 -5.56
C TYR A 95 -1.23 8.95 -5.96
N CYS A 96 -1.11 7.73 -5.43
CA CYS A 96 -2.11 6.70 -5.62
C CYS A 96 -3.18 6.85 -4.54
N ILE A 97 -4.37 7.25 -4.95
CA ILE A 97 -5.53 7.41 -4.07
C ILE A 97 -6.47 6.26 -4.34
N GLU A 98 -6.72 5.45 -3.32
CA GLU A 98 -7.63 4.32 -3.45
C GLU A 98 -9.07 4.80 -3.67
N GLY A 99 -9.78 4.14 -4.59
CA GLY A 99 -11.17 4.45 -4.88
C GLY A 99 -12.13 3.70 -3.95
N GLY A 100 -12.87 4.41 -3.12
CA GLY A 100 -13.88 3.82 -2.23
C GLY A 100 -14.87 4.86 -1.70
N LYS A 101 -15.90 4.40 -0.97
CA LYS A 101 -16.92 5.30 -0.39
C LYS A 101 -16.30 6.34 0.55
N THR A 102 -15.26 5.95 1.29
CA THR A 102 -14.57 6.80 2.27
C THR A 102 -13.71 7.88 1.63
N THR A 103 -13.18 7.65 0.42
CA THR A 103 -12.30 8.59 -0.28
C THR A 103 -13.01 9.37 -1.39
N ASP A 104 -14.19 8.94 -1.83
CA ASP A 104 -14.83 9.49 -3.03
C ASP A 104 -15.17 11.00 -2.93
N ALA A 105 -15.67 11.45 -1.78
CA ALA A 105 -15.95 12.88 -1.57
C ALA A 105 -14.66 13.73 -1.64
N ALA A 106 -13.62 13.32 -0.91
CA ALA A 106 -12.31 13.97 -0.90
C ALA A 106 -11.66 13.93 -2.30
N ARG A 107 -11.74 12.80 -3.02
CA ARG A 107 -11.25 12.64 -4.40
C ARG A 107 -11.91 13.62 -5.34
N ARG A 108 -13.24 13.73 -5.32
CA ARG A 108 -13.98 14.70 -6.15
C ARG A 108 -13.61 16.14 -5.79
N ALA A 109 -13.41 16.44 -4.51
CA ALA A 109 -12.99 17.76 -4.06
C ALA A 109 -11.58 18.11 -4.56
N LEU A 110 -10.63 17.17 -4.44
CA LEU A 110 -9.27 17.31 -4.94
C LEU A 110 -9.25 17.58 -6.45
N LEU A 111 -9.95 16.76 -7.25
CA LEU A 111 -10.02 16.92 -8.70
C LEU A 111 -10.61 18.28 -9.13
N ARG A 112 -11.48 18.88 -8.33
CA ARG A 112 -11.99 20.24 -8.58
C ARG A 112 -10.98 21.33 -8.24
N LYS A 113 -10.14 21.12 -7.23
CA LYS A 113 -9.09 22.04 -6.77
C LYS A 113 -7.85 22.01 -7.67
N LEU A 114 -7.62 20.92 -8.42
CA LEU A 114 -6.45 20.79 -9.29
C LEU A 114 -6.40 21.91 -10.34
N PRO A 115 -5.23 22.57 -10.52
CA PRO A 115 -5.02 23.51 -11.63
C PRO A 115 -5.33 22.84 -12.96
N LYS A 116 -6.20 23.47 -13.76
CA LYS A 116 -6.50 23.02 -15.13
C LYS A 116 -5.57 23.66 -16.17
N ALA A 117 -4.80 24.67 -15.77
CA ALA A 117 -3.84 25.33 -16.62
C ALA A 117 -2.52 24.55 -16.60
N GLU A 118 -1.82 24.56 -17.75
CA GLU A 118 -0.44 24.08 -17.91
C GLU A 118 -0.19 22.57 -17.88
N ASP A 119 -1.24 21.72 -17.93
CA ASP A 119 -1.11 20.25 -17.93
C ASP A 119 -0.20 19.72 -16.80
N GLN A 120 -0.18 20.43 -15.67
CA GLN A 120 0.73 20.14 -14.55
C GLN A 120 0.44 18.76 -13.91
N PHE A 121 -0.83 18.34 -13.94
CA PHE A 121 -1.27 17.07 -13.38
C PHE A 121 -1.89 16.18 -14.45
N VAL A 122 -1.45 14.93 -14.48
CA VAL A 122 -2.12 13.87 -15.23
C VAL A 122 -2.92 13.02 -14.24
N VAL A 123 -4.21 12.85 -14.52
CA VAL A 123 -5.09 11.98 -13.74
C VAL A 123 -5.36 10.71 -14.53
N THR A 124 -5.07 9.55 -13.94
CA THR A 124 -5.36 8.25 -14.54
C THR A 124 -6.22 7.44 -13.58
N GLU A 125 -7.36 6.93 -14.06
CA GLU A 125 -8.22 6.03 -13.30
C GLU A 125 -7.96 4.57 -13.71
N LYS A 126 -7.69 3.72 -12.72
CA LYS A 126 -7.59 2.26 -12.89
C LYS A 126 -8.76 1.61 -12.18
N LYS A 127 -9.51 0.78 -12.90
CA LYS A 127 -10.47 -0.13 -12.27
C LYS A 127 -9.70 -1.28 -11.63
N SER A 128 -9.91 -1.49 -10.34
CA SER A 128 -9.34 -2.58 -9.57
C SER A 128 -10.46 -3.22 -8.74
N ASP A 129 -10.40 -4.54 -8.59
CA ASP A 129 -11.22 -5.23 -7.60
C ASP A 129 -10.59 -5.13 -6.19
N SER A 130 -11.35 -5.57 -5.20
CA SER A 130 -10.99 -5.41 -3.79
C SER A 130 -9.74 -6.21 -3.43
N GLY A 131 -9.55 -7.37 -4.07
CA GLY A 131 -8.34 -8.19 -3.92
C GLY A 131 -7.10 -7.49 -4.46
N ALA A 132 -7.20 -6.89 -5.65
CA ALA A 132 -6.10 -6.14 -6.25
C ALA A 132 -5.68 -4.95 -5.39
N VAL A 133 -6.63 -4.18 -4.85
CA VAL A 133 -6.31 -3.06 -3.94
C VAL A 133 -5.68 -3.58 -2.64
N PHE A 134 -6.19 -4.68 -2.07
CA PHE A 134 -5.62 -5.29 -0.88
C PHE A 134 -4.16 -5.72 -1.07
N PHE A 135 -3.84 -6.38 -2.18
CA PHE A 135 -2.47 -6.79 -2.48
C PHE A 135 -1.55 -5.62 -2.81
N GLU A 136 -2.04 -4.59 -3.53
CA GLU A 136 -1.26 -3.36 -3.76
C GLU A 136 -0.96 -2.63 -2.44
N TRP A 137 -1.88 -2.65 -1.48
CA TRP A 137 -1.65 -2.11 -0.14
C TRP A 137 -0.65 -2.95 0.66
N LEU A 138 -0.77 -4.28 0.66
CA LEU A 138 0.23 -5.16 1.32
C LEU A 138 1.63 -4.96 0.75
N ASP A 139 1.72 -4.79 -0.57
CA ASP A 139 2.97 -4.47 -1.27
C ASP A 139 3.56 -3.16 -0.81
N THR A 140 2.73 -2.13 -0.64
CA THR A 140 3.15 -0.81 -0.16
C THR A 140 3.59 -0.87 1.29
N LEU A 141 2.81 -1.56 2.13
CA LEU A 141 3.11 -1.79 3.54
C LEU A 141 4.47 -2.49 3.70
N GLY A 142 4.72 -3.54 2.92
CA GLY A 142 6.02 -4.22 2.93
C GLY A 142 7.21 -3.35 2.50
N ARG A 143 6.99 -2.32 1.67
CA ARG A 143 8.05 -1.37 1.25
C ARG A 143 8.32 -0.28 2.29
N SER A 144 7.32 0.10 3.08
CA SER A 144 7.46 1.14 4.11
C SER A 144 8.07 0.63 5.41
N LEU A 145 8.13 -0.69 5.61
CA LEU A 145 8.62 -1.33 6.83
C LEU A 145 10.07 -1.80 6.68
N ASP A 146 10.86 -1.66 7.74
CA ASP A 146 12.16 -2.33 7.86
C ASP A 146 11.96 -3.73 8.47
N LEU A 147 11.84 -4.74 7.62
CA LEU A 147 11.59 -6.12 8.07
C LEU A 147 12.77 -6.75 8.84
N ASN A 148 13.92 -6.07 8.94
CA ASN A 148 15.06 -6.52 9.75
C ASN A 148 14.93 -6.11 11.22
N ASP A 149 14.06 -5.15 11.55
CA ASP A 149 13.80 -4.69 12.92
C ASP A 149 12.43 -5.19 13.39
N GLU A 150 12.38 -6.00 14.45
CA GLU A 150 11.15 -6.61 14.97
C GLU A 150 10.06 -5.58 15.35
N THR A 151 10.40 -4.29 15.49
CA THR A 151 9.42 -3.21 15.64
C THR A 151 8.43 -3.13 14.48
N TRP A 152 8.78 -3.65 13.30
CA TRP A 152 7.91 -3.65 12.12
C TRP A 152 6.57 -4.37 12.38
N LEU A 153 6.52 -5.32 13.32
CA LEU A 153 5.28 -6.01 13.70
C LEU A 153 4.28 -5.04 14.34
N ILE A 154 4.76 -4.10 15.16
CA ILE A 154 3.94 -3.06 15.78
C ILE A 154 3.50 -2.07 14.72
N ASP A 155 4.39 -1.64 13.83
CA ASP A 155 4.09 -0.71 12.74
C ASP A 155 3.09 -1.31 11.74
N ALA A 156 3.23 -2.60 11.38
CA ALA A 156 2.27 -3.30 10.55
C ALA A 156 0.89 -3.40 11.21
N SER A 157 0.85 -3.62 12.53
CA SER A 157 -0.40 -3.61 13.30
C SER A 157 -1.05 -2.24 13.27
N ARG A 158 -0.26 -1.18 13.46
CA ARG A 158 -0.71 0.21 13.41
C ARG A 158 -1.30 0.54 12.04
N MET A 159 -0.58 0.29 10.96
CA MET A 159 -1.04 0.62 9.61
C MET A 159 -2.30 -0.16 9.21
N TYR A 160 -2.44 -1.40 9.68
CA TYR A 160 -3.69 -2.15 9.54
C TYR A 160 -4.85 -1.51 10.33
N LEU A 161 -4.62 -1.10 11.59
CA LEU A 161 -5.64 -0.48 12.44
C LEU A 161 -6.03 0.93 11.97
N GLU A 162 -5.07 1.73 11.52
CA GLU A 162 -5.28 3.03 10.86
C GLU A 162 -6.22 2.90 9.67
N ARG A 163 -6.00 1.85 8.89
CA ARG A 163 -6.84 1.57 7.74
C ARG A 163 -8.25 1.12 8.13
N ARG A 164 -8.37 0.29 9.17
CA ARG A 164 -9.65 -0.26 9.63
C ARG A 164 -10.52 0.81 10.32
N GLU A 165 -9.91 1.66 11.14
CA GLU A 165 -10.57 2.71 11.91
C GLU A 165 -9.89 4.06 11.66
N PRO A 166 -10.07 4.65 10.47
CA PRO A 166 -9.34 5.85 10.05
C PRO A 166 -9.68 7.12 10.84
N ARG A 167 -10.76 7.09 11.63
CA ARG A 167 -11.18 8.22 12.47
C ARG A 167 -10.43 8.26 13.80
N THR A 168 -9.79 7.16 14.18
CA THR A 168 -9.05 7.05 15.42
C THR A 168 -7.68 7.68 15.25
N ASN A 169 -7.24 8.45 16.26
CA ASN A 169 -5.89 9.03 16.29
C ASN A 169 -4.86 7.96 16.69
N TRP A 170 -4.45 7.13 15.74
CA TRP A 170 -3.56 6.02 16.02
C TRP A 170 -2.14 6.46 16.39
N ASP A 171 -1.71 7.65 15.99
CA ASP A 171 -0.44 8.25 16.41
C ASP A 171 -0.37 8.35 17.93
N GLU A 172 -1.44 8.85 18.56
CA GLU A 172 -1.55 8.96 20.01
C GLU A 172 -1.67 7.59 20.66
N VAL A 173 -2.42 6.65 20.06
CA VAL A 173 -2.60 5.30 20.60
C VAL A 173 -1.31 4.48 20.55
N PHE A 174 -0.46 4.70 19.54
CA PHE A 174 0.81 3.99 19.38
C PHE A 174 2.03 4.73 19.97
N ASP A 175 1.84 5.95 20.49
CA ASP A 175 2.93 6.70 21.11
C ASP A 175 3.53 5.91 22.29
N GLU A 176 4.85 5.75 22.32
CA GLU A 176 5.59 4.92 23.30
C GLU A 176 5.10 3.46 23.46
N LEU A 177 4.34 2.93 22.50
CA LEU A 177 3.82 1.58 22.57
C LEU A 177 4.94 0.55 22.38
N ARG A 178 4.99 -0.48 23.24
CA ARG A 178 6.01 -1.53 23.20
C ARG A 178 5.49 -2.90 22.80
N ALA A 179 4.18 -3.12 22.88
CA ALA A 179 3.59 -4.40 22.53
C ALA A 179 2.13 -4.29 22.13
N VAL A 180 1.75 -5.09 21.13
CA VAL A 180 0.36 -5.38 20.77
C VAL A 180 0.06 -6.81 21.21
N ARG A 181 -1.06 -7.03 21.91
CA ARG A 181 -1.43 -8.32 22.49
C ARG A 181 -2.89 -8.64 22.25
N ARG A 182 -3.20 -9.94 22.24
CA ARG A 182 -4.58 -10.40 22.31
C ARG A 182 -5.17 -10.12 23.68
N SER A 183 -6.37 -9.55 23.71
CA SER A 183 -7.19 -9.42 24.90
C SER A 183 -7.97 -10.71 25.16
N SER A 184 -8.07 -11.10 26.43
CA SER A 184 -8.97 -12.17 26.89
C SER A 184 -10.32 -11.65 27.38
N ARG A 185 -10.45 -10.33 27.61
CA ARG A 185 -11.66 -9.70 28.18
C ARG A 185 -12.50 -8.94 27.15
N LEU A 186 -11.87 -8.44 26.09
CA LEU A 186 -12.57 -7.68 25.05
C LEU A 186 -13.23 -8.64 24.06
N SER A 187 -14.51 -8.44 23.81
CA SER A 187 -15.22 -9.10 22.70
C SER A 187 -14.96 -8.38 21.37
N GLU A 188 -14.87 -7.04 21.40
CA GLU A 188 -14.70 -6.17 20.23
C GLU A 188 -13.78 -4.98 20.55
N GLY A 189 -13.25 -4.36 19.51
CA GLY A 189 -12.40 -3.16 19.63
C GLY A 189 -11.05 -3.40 20.28
N TRP A 190 -10.51 -2.36 20.89
CA TRP A 190 -9.17 -2.35 21.47
C TRP A 190 -9.14 -1.51 22.74
N GLU A 191 -8.14 -1.76 23.58
CA GLU A 191 -7.92 -1.01 24.81
C GLU A 191 -6.41 -0.82 25.01
N ARG A 192 -6.02 0.40 25.38
CA ARG A 192 -4.63 0.71 25.71
C ARG A 192 -4.44 0.68 27.22
N ASP A 193 -3.40 -0.03 27.67
CA ASP A 193 -2.97 -0.09 29.06
C ASP A 193 -1.46 0.18 29.13
N GLY A 194 -1.12 1.43 29.46
CA GLY A 194 0.26 1.92 29.47
C GLY A 194 0.96 1.76 28.12
N ALA A 195 2.02 0.95 28.10
CA ALA A 195 2.82 0.66 26.90
C ALA A 195 2.32 -0.57 26.11
N ARG A 196 1.10 -1.05 26.38
CA ARG A 196 0.51 -2.23 25.72
C ARG A 196 -0.84 -1.91 25.11
N LEU A 197 -1.05 -2.43 23.90
CA LEU A 197 -2.33 -2.34 23.20
C LEU A 197 -2.95 -3.73 23.19
N PHE A 198 -4.15 -3.85 23.76
CA PHE A 198 -4.92 -5.08 23.80
C PHE A 198 -5.99 -5.03 22.71
N LEU A 199 -5.92 -5.95 21.76
CA LEU A 199 -6.89 -6.09 20.68
C LEU A 199 -7.88 -7.20 21.00
N ALA A 200 -9.17 -7.02 20.68
CA ALA A 200 -10.14 -8.09 20.71
C ALA A 200 -9.68 -9.28 19.83
N PRO A 201 -10.11 -10.52 20.12
CA PRO A 201 -9.63 -11.72 19.43
C PRO A 201 -9.71 -11.68 17.90
N SER A 202 -10.78 -11.12 17.34
CA SER A 202 -10.95 -10.97 15.88
C SER A 202 -9.94 -9.99 15.29
N LEU A 203 -9.84 -8.79 15.88
CA LEU A 203 -8.88 -7.76 15.49
C LEU A 203 -7.42 -8.25 15.57
N PHE A 204 -7.08 -8.96 16.64
CA PHE A 204 -5.75 -9.54 16.79
C PHE A 204 -5.46 -10.60 15.73
N SER A 205 -6.45 -11.45 15.41
CA SER A 205 -6.33 -12.50 14.40
C SER A 205 -6.09 -11.91 13.01
N GLU A 206 -6.77 -10.80 12.68
CA GLU A 206 -6.56 -10.07 11.42
C GLU A 206 -5.20 -9.39 11.35
N ALA A 207 -4.79 -8.67 12.40
CA ALA A 207 -3.46 -8.06 12.47
C ALA A 207 -2.34 -9.10 12.30
N LEU A 208 -2.51 -10.27 12.92
CA LEU A 208 -1.59 -11.39 12.80
C LEU A 208 -1.55 -11.97 11.38
N LEU A 209 -2.71 -12.03 10.71
CA LEU A 209 -2.80 -12.44 9.30
C LEU A 209 -2.12 -11.41 8.37
N ILE A 210 -2.28 -10.10 8.62
CA ILE A 210 -1.55 -9.06 7.87
C ILE A 210 -0.04 -9.20 8.04
N GLN A 211 0.46 -9.36 9.26
CA GLN A 211 1.89 -9.59 9.52
C GLN A 211 2.39 -10.83 8.78
N TYR A 212 1.62 -11.92 8.87
CA TYR A 212 1.93 -13.14 8.14
C TYR A 212 2.05 -12.89 6.64
N LEU A 213 1.09 -12.17 6.04
CA LEU A 213 1.07 -11.82 4.62
C LEU A 213 2.24 -10.92 4.21
N VAL A 214 2.54 -9.88 4.99
CA VAL A 214 3.66 -8.96 4.74
C VAL A 214 5.01 -9.70 4.82
N SER A 215 5.14 -10.64 5.76
CA SER A 215 6.38 -11.41 5.94
C SER A 215 6.67 -12.43 4.81
N ARG A 216 5.74 -12.64 3.86
CA ARG A 216 5.71 -13.78 2.89
C ARG A 216 6.78 -13.87 1.81
N SER A 217 7.83 -13.06 1.79
CA SER A 217 8.87 -13.26 0.75
C SER A 217 9.74 -14.52 0.95
N HIS A 218 9.54 -15.33 2.00
CA HIS A 218 10.51 -16.37 2.37
C HIS A 218 9.90 -17.73 2.75
N ALA A 219 10.43 -18.78 2.12
CA ALA A 219 9.97 -20.16 2.07
C ALA A 219 10.00 -20.98 3.40
N HIS A 220 9.97 -20.35 4.58
CA HIS A 220 10.14 -21.05 5.88
C HIS A 220 9.19 -20.56 7.00
N GLY A 221 8.04 -19.99 6.66
CA GLY A 221 7.03 -19.52 7.61
C GLY A 221 7.10 -18.01 7.91
N GLY A 222 5.95 -17.41 8.17
CA GLY A 222 5.77 -15.97 8.34
C GLY A 222 6.00 -15.50 9.77
N LEU A 223 6.75 -14.42 9.93
CA LEU A 223 7.00 -13.81 11.24
C LEU A 223 5.81 -12.95 11.65
N THR A 224 5.35 -13.13 12.89
CA THR A 224 4.20 -12.44 13.48
C THR A 224 4.51 -12.06 14.93
N LEU A 225 3.61 -11.32 15.58
CA LEU A 225 3.66 -11.05 17.04
C LEU A 225 3.67 -12.33 17.90
N GLU A 226 3.25 -13.44 17.32
CA GLU A 226 3.19 -14.75 17.94
C GLU A 226 4.36 -15.66 17.56
N GLY A 227 5.40 -15.08 16.95
CA GLY A 227 6.57 -15.76 16.45
C GLY A 227 6.44 -16.16 14.98
N ARG A 228 7.34 -17.04 14.55
CA ARG A 228 7.35 -17.58 13.19
C ARG A 228 6.34 -18.72 13.09
N LEU A 229 5.37 -18.57 12.21
CA LEU A 229 4.32 -19.56 11.98
C LEU A 229 4.45 -20.13 10.57
N THR A 230 4.25 -21.43 10.43
CA THR A 230 3.89 -22.04 9.15
C THR A 230 2.42 -21.77 8.83
N LEU A 231 2.00 -22.00 7.58
CA LEU A 231 0.59 -21.85 7.22
C LEU A 231 -0.32 -22.75 8.06
N MET A 232 0.11 -23.98 8.31
CA MET A 232 -0.63 -24.93 9.12
C MET A 232 -0.76 -24.46 10.58
N GLU A 233 0.30 -23.91 11.18
CA GLU A 233 0.28 -23.37 12.53
C GLU A 233 -0.62 -22.13 12.63
N LEU A 234 -0.56 -21.23 11.64
CA LEU A 234 -1.45 -20.09 11.53
C LEU A 234 -2.92 -20.54 11.52
N VAL A 235 -3.29 -21.43 10.60
CA VAL A 235 -4.67 -21.94 10.46
C VAL A 235 -5.14 -22.61 11.74
N ARG A 236 -4.31 -23.47 12.35
CA ARG A 236 -4.64 -24.13 13.62
C ARG A 236 -4.90 -23.11 14.73
N ARG A 237 -4.13 -22.02 14.76
CA ARG A 237 -4.28 -20.97 15.77
C ARG A 237 -5.54 -20.13 15.57
N LEU A 238 -5.85 -19.75 14.33
CA LEU A 238 -7.08 -19.04 13.98
C LEU A 238 -8.33 -19.88 14.24
N ARG A 239 -8.22 -21.22 14.10
CA ARG A 239 -9.28 -22.15 14.48
C ARG A 239 -9.46 -22.18 15.99
N TYR A 240 -8.38 -22.33 16.74
CA TYR A 240 -8.42 -22.37 18.21
C TYR A 240 -8.91 -21.05 18.82
N SER A 241 -8.67 -19.90 18.18
CA SER A 241 -9.19 -18.62 18.65
C SER A 241 -10.69 -18.43 18.42
N GLY A 242 -11.34 -19.33 17.67
CA GLY A 242 -12.74 -19.20 17.22
C GLY A 242 -12.92 -18.27 16.01
N TYR A 243 -11.83 -17.71 15.47
CA TYR A 243 -11.93 -16.73 14.38
C TYR A 243 -12.47 -17.36 13.08
N LEU A 244 -12.03 -18.57 12.73
CA LEU A 244 -12.55 -19.24 11.53
C LEU A 244 -14.05 -19.57 11.64
N GLU A 245 -14.51 -19.95 12.84
CA GLU A 245 -15.92 -20.21 13.11
C GLU A 245 -16.76 -18.94 12.99
N GLN A 246 -16.28 -17.82 13.51
CA GLN A 246 -16.92 -16.50 13.35
C GLN A 246 -17.09 -16.11 11.87
N LEU A 247 -16.16 -16.52 11.01
CA LEU A 247 -16.22 -16.28 9.57
C LEU A 247 -17.01 -17.34 8.79
N GLY A 248 -17.50 -18.39 9.45
CA GLY A 248 -18.16 -19.52 8.80
C GLY A 248 -17.24 -20.41 7.95
N ILE A 249 -15.93 -20.35 8.18
CA ILE A 249 -14.93 -21.14 7.45
C ILE A 249 -14.79 -22.52 8.12
N THR A 250 -15.29 -23.56 7.47
CA THR A 250 -15.37 -24.93 8.03
C THR A 250 -14.36 -25.90 7.42
N GLU A 251 -13.68 -25.48 6.35
CA GLU A 251 -12.74 -26.26 5.56
C GLU A 251 -11.55 -26.73 6.40
N ASN A 252 -10.98 -27.88 6.06
CA ASN A 252 -9.83 -28.43 6.77
C ASN A 252 -8.51 -28.26 6.01
N ASP A 253 -8.58 -27.99 4.70
CA ASP A 253 -7.38 -27.74 3.91
C ASP A 253 -6.79 -26.35 4.22
N PRO A 254 -5.52 -26.25 4.65
CA PRO A 254 -4.92 -24.96 5.00
C PRO A 254 -4.83 -23.98 3.83
N GLY A 255 -4.74 -24.47 2.59
CA GLY A 255 -4.71 -23.63 1.38
C GLY A 255 -6.07 -22.99 1.13
N GLU A 256 -7.14 -23.79 1.13
CA GLU A 256 -8.50 -23.30 0.93
C GLU A 256 -8.93 -22.33 2.05
N VAL A 257 -8.63 -22.66 3.31
CA VAL A 257 -8.87 -21.76 4.45
C VAL A 257 -8.16 -20.42 4.23
N PHE A 258 -6.91 -20.47 3.77
CA PHE A 258 -6.11 -19.28 3.54
C PHE A 258 -6.66 -18.39 2.42
N GLU A 259 -7.10 -18.98 1.31
CA GLU A 259 -7.76 -18.24 0.23
C GLU A 259 -9.04 -17.55 0.73
N LYS A 260 -9.88 -18.27 1.49
CA LYS A 260 -11.10 -17.69 2.08
C LYS A 260 -10.80 -16.55 3.06
N LEU A 261 -9.74 -16.68 3.85
CA LEU A 261 -9.28 -15.62 4.76
C LEU A 261 -8.80 -14.37 4.02
N VAL A 262 -8.03 -14.54 2.94
CA VAL A 262 -7.59 -13.42 2.11
C VAL A 262 -8.78 -12.74 1.45
N ASN A 263 -9.69 -13.51 0.87
CA ASN A 263 -10.89 -12.97 0.26
C ASN A 263 -11.76 -12.24 1.28
N HIS A 264 -11.86 -12.78 2.51
CA HIS A 264 -12.54 -12.10 3.61
C HIS A 264 -11.86 -10.77 3.92
N LEU A 265 -10.56 -10.73 4.21
CA LEU A 265 -9.85 -9.46 4.48
C LEU A 265 -9.99 -8.45 3.34
N ALA A 266 -9.85 -8.92 2.10
CA ALA A 266 -10.05 -8.11 0.90
C ALA A 266 -11.50 -7.67 0.71
N ALA A 267 -12.49 -8.21 1.42
CA ALA A 267 -13.88 -7.79 1.37
C ALA A 267 -14.33 -6.99 2.61
N THR A 268 -13.69 -7.19 3.76
CA THR A 268 -14.09 -6.61 5.06
C THR A 268 -13.82 -5.12 5.14
N HIS A 269 -12.82 -4.64 4.42
CA HIS A 269 -12.62 -3.22 4.26
C HIS A 269 -13.26 -2.82 2.92
N ASP A 270 -13.88 -1.64 2.82
CA ASP A 270 -14.52 -1.16 1.57
C ASP A 270 -13.42 -0.85 0.51
N TRP A 271 -12.67 -1.88 0.05
CA TRP A 271 -11.48 -1.77 -0.80
C TRP A 271 -11.81 -1.49 -2.26
N SER A 272 -13.01 -1.87 -2.70
CA SER A 272 -13.52 -1.53 -4.03
C SER A 272 -15.04 -1.57 -4.00
N GLY A 273 -15.69 -0.57 -4.56
CA GLY A 273 -17.15 -0.56 -4.69
C GLY A 273 -17.65 -1.68 -5.60
N ALA A 274 -18.21 -2.73 -5.00
CA ALA A 274 -19.27 -3.56 -5.57
C ALA A 274 -19.93 -4.42 -4.46
N GLN A 275 -20.69 -3.79 -3.56
CA GLN A 275 -21.79 -4.52 -2.94
C GLN A 275 -22.99 -4.38 -3.87
N GLU A 276 -23.13 -5.39 -4.73
CA GLU A 276 -24.38 -5.74 -5.37
C GLU A 276 -25.44 -5.84 -4.27
N GLN A 277 -26.45 -4.98 -4.37
CA GLN A 277 -27.63 -5.06 -3.53
C GLN A 277 -28.26 -6.43 -3.79
N ILE A 278 -28.05 -7.38 -2.87
CA ILE A 278 -28.96 -8.51 -2.75
C ILE A 278 -30.27 -7.91 -2.25
N ARG A 279 -31.09 -7.46 -3.22
CA ARG A 279 -32.52 -7.27 -3.06
C ARG A 279 -33.11 -8.66 -2.84
N THR A 280 -33.34 -9.02 -1.59
CA THR A 280 -34.42 -9.95 -1.28
C THR A 280 -35.73 -9.18 -1.36
N ALA A 281 -36.48 -9.45 -2.44
CA ALA A 281 -37.93 -9.33 -2.43
C ALA A 281 -38.51 -10.58 -1.76
#